data_AF-A0A841DG32-F1
#
_entry.id   AF-A0A841DG32-F1
#
_cell.length_a   1.000
_cell.length_b   1.000
_cell.length_c   1.000
_cell.angle_alpha   90.00
_cell.angle_beta   90.00
_cell.angle_gamma   90.00
#
_symmetry.space_group_name_H-M   'P 1'
#
loop_
_entity.id
_entity.type
_entity.pdbx_description
1 polymer ?
#
loop_
_entity_poly.entity_id
_entity_poly.type
_entity_poly.pdbx_seq_one_letter_code
_entity_poly.pdbx_strand_id
1 'polypeptide(L)' 'MSGSKRGPDPKWGPVKQHPLRVPVELLGDIKTFARQRGCSVNEYIVTVLAREHDFVLAPPPRPAEQDQLPLIEGRQGAAA' A
#
# COMPACT_ATOMS: atom_id res chain seq x y z
N MET A 1 15.12 21.59 8.34
CA MET A 1 14.95 20.47 7.39
C MET A 1 14.45 19.26 8.17
N SER A 2 13.14 19.04 8.20
CA SER A 2 12.51 18.00 9.03
C SER A 2 12.56 16.65 8.30
N GLY A 3 13.50 15.80 8.72
CA GLY A 3 13.66 14.45 8.17
C GLY A 3 12.54 13.55 8.70
N SER A 4 11.50 13.37 7.90
CA SER A 4 10.45 12.39 8.15
C SER A 4 11.07 10.98 8.05
N LYS A 5 11.46 10.40 9.19
CA LYS A 5 11.87 9.01 9.30
C LYS A 5 10.62 8.15 9.11
N ARG A 6 10.26 7.84 7.86
CA ARG A 6 9.31 6.75 7.59
C ARG A 6 9.85 5.52 8.30
N GLY A 7 9.03 4.94 9.17
CA GLY A 7 9.30 3.62 9.71
C GLY A 7 9.49 2.62 8.58
N PRO A 8 10.11 1.46 8.86
CA PRO A 8 10.27 0.42 7.86
C PRO A 8 8.90 0.09 7.25
N ASP A 9 8.83 0.09 5.91
CA ASP A 9 7.62 -0.30 5.21
C ASP A 9 7.16 -1.67 5.75
N PRO A 10 5.85 -1.85 6.01
CA PRO A 10 5.33 -3.11 6.47
C PRO A 10 5.79 -4.19 5.49
N LYS A 11 6.52 -5.18 6.00
CA LYS A 11 6.98 -6.33 5.22
C LYS A 11 5.76 -7.19 4.94
N TRP A 12 5.05 -6.85 3.87
CA TRP A 12 4.11 -7.77 3.25
C TRP A 12 4.87 -9.07 3.00
N GLY A 13 4.32 -10.19 3.47
CA GLY A 13 4.85 -11.51 3.13
C GLY A 13 4.98 -11.64 1.61
N PRO A 14 5.75 -12.63 1.12
CA PRO A 14 6.03 -12.74 -0.31
C PRO A 14 4.75 -12.71 -1.13
N VAL A 15 4.54 -11.60 -1.86
CA VAL A 15 3.40 -11.47 -2.77
C VAL A 15 3.66 -12.37 -3.96
N LYS A 16 2.81 -13.39 -4.13
CA LYS A 16 2.92 -14.31 -5.27
C LYS A 16 2.75 -13.51 -6.57
N GLN A 17 3.83 -13.43 -7.35
CA GLN A 17 3.81 -12.77 -8.65
C GLN A 17 3.15 -13.68 -9.68
N HIS A 18 2.26 -13.14 -10.51
CA HIS A 18 1.63 -13.87 -11.61
C HIS A 18 1.83 -13.10 -12.93
N PRO A 19 2.77 -13.53 -13.78
CA PRO A 19 3.05 -12.82 -15.02
C PRO A 19 1.88 -12.96 -16.00
N LEU A 20 1.28 -11.84 -16.39
CA LEU A 20 0.18 -11.81 -17.36
C LEU A 20 0.74 -11.64 -18.78
N ARG A 21 0.23 -12.45 -19.72
CA ARG A 21 0.47 -12.25 -21.15
C ARG A 21 -0.65 -11.34 -21.69
N VAL A 22 -0.31 -10.08 -21.89
CA VAL A 22 -1.25 -9.06 -22.39
C VAL A 22 -0.74 -8.56 -23.75
N PRO A 23 -1.60 -8.49 -24.79
CA PRO A 23 -1.28 -7.81 -26.04
C PRO A 23 -0.77 -6.39 -25.79
N VAL A 24 0.24 -5.95 -26.56
CA VAL A 24 0.92 -4.67 -26.28
C VAL A 24 -0.03 -3.48 -26.43
N GLU A 25 -1.00 -3.62 -27.32
CA GLU A 25 -2.03 -2.64 -27.62
C GLU A 25 -2.92 -2.41 -26.40
N LEU A 26 -3.30 -3.49 -25.69
CA LEU A 26 -4.16 -3.44 -24.51
C LEU A 26 -3.42 -2.93 -23.27
N LEU A 27 -2.09 -3.05 -23.21
CA LEU A 27 -1.32 -2.55 -22.06
C LEU A 27 -1.42 -1.02 -21.93
N GLY A 28 -1.53 -0.31 -23.06
CA GLY A 28 -1.76 1.14 -23.08
C GLY A 28 -3.11 1.52 -22.47
N ASP A 29 -4.15 0.80 -22.85
CA ASP A 29 -5.52 1.03 -22.37
C ASP A 29 -5.65 0.74 -20.88
N ILE A 30 -5.09 -0.38 -20.41
CA ILE A 30 -5.08 -0.73 -18.97
C ILE A 30 -4.46 0.37 -18.13
N LYS A 31 -3.33 0.94 -18.57
CA LYS A 31 -2.68 2.05 -17.86
C LYS A 31 -3.54 3.31 -17.85
N THR A 32 -4.19 3.61 -18.97
CA THR A 32 -5.09 4.76 -19.10
C THR A 32 -6.29 4.62 -18.15
N PHE A 33 -6.93 3.46 -18.12
CA PHE A 33 -8.08 3.21 -17.24
C PHE A 33 -7.71 3.21 -15.75
N ALA A 34 -6.57 2.62 -15.38
CA ALA A 34 -6.07 2.68 -14.01
C ALA A 34 -5.86 4.14 -13.56
N ARG A 35 -5.26 4.97 -14.42
CA ARG A 35 -5.05 6.40 -14.15
C ARG A 35 -6.36 7.17 -14.03
N GLN A 36 -7.33 6.93 -14.91
CA GLN A 36 -8.65 7.59 -14.85
C GLN A 36 -9.40 7.26 -13.55
N ARG A 37 -9.15 6.08 -12.96
CA ARG A 37 -9.72 5.66 -11.68
C ARG A 37 -8.87 6.03 -10.48
N GLY A 38 -7.72 6.68 -10.68
CA GLY A 38 -6.83 7.08 -9.60
C GLY A 38 -6.18 5.91 -8.85
N CYS A 39 -6.06 4.74 -9.49
CA CYS A 39 -5.54 3.52 -8.88
C CYS A 39 -4.29 2.97 -9.60
N SER A 40 -3.62 2.01 -8.97
CA SER A 40 -2.50 1.32 -9.62
C SER A 40 -2.99 0.34 -10.69
N VAL A 41 -2.13 -0.03 -11.64
CA VAL A 41 -2.46 -1.05 -12.65
C VAL A 41 -2.83 -2.40 -12.00
N ASN A 42 -2.11 -2.80 -10.95
CA ASN A 42 -2.43 -4.03 -10.22
C ASN A 42 -3.81 -3.95 -9.56
N GLU A 43 -4.12 -2.85 -8.90
CA GLU A 43 -5.41 -2.64 -8.26
C GLU A 43 -6.55 -2.62 -9.28
N TYR A 44 -6.33 -2.00 -10.44
CA TYR A 44 -7.27 -2.02 -11.55
C TYR A 44 -7.55 -3.45 -12.02
N ILE A 45 -6.51 -4.24 -12.30
CA ILE A 45 -6.64 -5.64 -12.76
C ILE A 45 -7.38 -6.49 -11.71
N VAL A 46 -6.99 -6.39 -10.44
CA VAL A 46 -7.62 -7.12 -9.33
C VAL A 46 -9.09 -6.74 -9.19
N THR A 47 -9.42 -5.45 -9.33
CA THR A 47 -10.81 -4.96 -9.25
C THR A 47 -11.67 -5.49 -10.41
N VAL A 48 -11.13 -5.55 -11.62
CA VAL A 48 -11.84 -6.12 -12.77
C VAL A 48 -12.08 -7.61 -12.59
N LEU A 49 -11.04 -8.37 -12.24
CA LEU A 49 -11.16 -9.82 -11.99
C LEU A 49 -12.14 -10.13 -10.85
N ALA A 50 -12.11 -9.34 -9.77
CA ALA A 50 -13.04 -9.54 -8.67
C ALA A 50 -14.49 -9.31 -9.08
N ARG A 51 -14.75 -8.31 -9.93
CA ARG A 51 -16.10 -8.05 -10.47
C ARG A 51 -16.58 -9.14 -11.42
N GLU A 52 -15.71 -9.68 -12.27
CA GLU A 52 -16.09 -10.74 -13.21
C GLU A 52 -16.39 -12.09 -12.54
N HIS A 53 -15.78 -12.35 -11.38
CA HIS A 53 -15.90 -13.61 -10.65
C HIS A 53 -16.69 -13.49 -9.34
N ASP A 54 -17.39 -12.39 -9.12
CA ASP A 54 -18.17 -12.09 -7.91
C ASP A 54 -17.37 -12.23 -6.60
N PHE A 55 -16.07 -11.95 -6.64
CA PHE A 55 -15.25 -11.92 -5.43
C PHE A 55 -15.44 -10.61 -4.66
N VAL A 56 -15.70 -10.73 -3.36
CA VAL A 56 -15.66 -9.59 -2.45
C VAL A 56 -14.20 -9.29 -2.11
N LEU A 57 -13.68 -8.16 -2.61
CA LEU A 57 -12.38 -7.67 -2.20
C LEU A 57 -12.46 -7.20 -0.75
N ALA A 58 -11.70 -7.86 0.14
CA ALA A 58 -11.51 -7.35 1.48
C ALA A 58 -10.94 -5.93 1.39
N PRO A 59 -11.42 -4.98 2.23
CA PRO A 59 -10.84 -3.65 2.26
C PRO A 59 -9.34 -3.76 2.58
N PRO A 60 -8.51 -2.85 2.05
CA PRO A 60 -7.10 -2.83 2.43
C PRO A 60 -7.00 -2.78 3.95
N PRO A 61 -6.11 -3.58 4.57
CA PRO A 61 -5.93 -3.52 6.01
C PRO A 61 -5.60 -2.08 6.38
N ARG A 62 -6.31 -1.55 7.38
CA ARG A 62 -6.05 -0.20 7.87
C ARG A 62 -4.57 -0.11 8.25
N PRO A 63 -3.88 0.99 7.89
CA PRO A 63 -2.54 1.21 8.41
C PRO A 63 -2.62 1.08 9.92
N ALA A 64 -1.72 0.29 10.52
CA ALA A 64 -1.68 0.08 11.95
C ALA A 64 -1.70 1.47 12.62
N GLU A 65 -2.71 1.72 13.47
CA GLU A 65 -2.72 2.89 14.33
C GLU A 65 -1.42 2.82 15.14
N GLN A 66 -0.53 3.78 14.93
CA GLN A 66 0.65 3.88 15.76
C GLN A 66 0.16 4.16 17.18
N ASP A 67 0.27 3.16 18.06
CA ASP A 67 0.16 3.38 19.49
C ASP A 67 1.08 4.56 19.85
N GLN A 68 0.49 5.66 20.33
CA GLN A 68 1.26 6.77 20.88
C GLN A 68 2.01 6.24 22.09
N LEU A 69 3.26 5.85 21.90
CA LEU A 69 4.18 5.60 23.01
C LEU A 69 4.23 6.89 23.85
N PRO A 70 4.00 6.81 25.16
CA PRO A 70 4.06 8.00 26.00
C PRO A 70 5.46 8.60 25.89
N LEU A 71 5.52 9.90 25.55
CA LEU A 71 6.73 10.69 25.67
C LEU A 71 7.18 10.63 27.13
N ILE A 72 8.28 9.93 27.40
CA ILE A 72 8.92 9.97 28.71
C ILE A 72 9.57 11.35 28.83
N GLU A 73 8.83 12.31 29.38
CA GLU A 73 9.43 13.51 29.94
C GLU A 73 10.04 13.16 31.29
N GLY A 74 11.38 13.13 31.37
CA GLY A 74 12.05 13.23 32.67
C GLY A 74 13.41 12.55 32.78
N ARG A 75 14.47 13.36 32.78
CA ARG A 75 15.10 13.78 34.04
C ARG A 75 16.16 14.87 33.76
N GLN A 76 15.83 16.11 34.12
CA GLN A 76 16.86 17.00 34.66
C GLN A 76 17.32 16.42 36.00
N GLY A 77 18.62 16.43 36.25
CA GLY A 77 19.16 16.42 37.62
C GLY A 77 20.34 15.49 37.86
N ALA A 78 21.47 16.15 38.15
CA ALA A 78 22.54 15.77 39.08
C ALA A 78 23.64 14.78 38.64
N ALA A 79 24.82 15.35 38.35
CA ALA A 79 26.08 15.12 39.08
C ALA A 79 27.08 16.17 38.55
N ALA A 80 27.43 17.22 39.32
CA ALA A 80 28.43 17.24 40.40
C ALA A 80 29.85 16.97 39.86
#